data_AF-A0A2T4TXM2-F1
#
_entry.id   AF-A0A2T4TXM2-F1
#
_cell.length_a   1.000
_cell.length_b   1.000
_cell.length_c   1.000
_cell.angle_alpha   90.00
_cell.angle_beta   90.00
_cell.angle_gamma   90.00
#
_symmetry.space_group_name_H-M   'P 1'
#
loop_
_entity.id
_entity.type
_entity.pdbx_description
1 polymer ?
#
loop_
_entity_poly.entity_id
_entity_poly.type
_entity_poly.pdbx_seq_one_letter_code
_entity_poly.pdbx_strand_id
1 'polypeptide(L)'
;MLPDTKALLAFAGRFLLVFCLILPLWFVITPGYNRLLASGANVLLAVTEAPRVHSLVGWKGNILIMRSDRPFTEGMKIQGFTGYLTHFNLVLMTGLVLAQRHVAWRRRCVSLTIALGVLFLTHILYLVIGMKFFQQPELEAFQSVAGRLSVWGTNFYLSMASQLLPVLIWMALYWFFGGIPEEVRAADEGSTPGWRGKTSGRRKTHRAP
;
A
#
# COMPACT_ATOMS: atom_id res chain seq x y z
N MET A 1 18.61 18.72 -9.22
CA MET A 1 18.15 18.65 -10.61
C MET A 1 16.64 18.59 -10.61
N LEU A 2 15.96 19.53 -11.27
CA LEU A 2 14.51 19.45 -11.45
C LEU A 2 14.18 18.33 -12.45
N PRO A 3 13.17 17.49 -12.21
CA PRO A 3 12.77 16.46 -13.17
C PRO A 3 12.31 17.10 -14.48
N ASP A 4 12.64 16.47 -15.62
CA ASP A 4 12.17 16.90 -16.94
C ASP A 4 10.63 16.87 -16.97
N THR A 5 10.02 18.04 -17.13
CA THR A 5 8.57 18.23 -17.19
C THR A 5 7.92 17.30 -18.23
N LYS A 6 8.60 17.02 -19.35
CA LYS A 6 8.09 16.11 -20.39
C LYS A 6 7.99 14.68 -19.91
N ALA A 7 8.99 14.22 -19.16
CA ALA A 7 9.01 12.87 -18.59
C ALA A 7 7.91 12.72 -17.53
N LEU A 8 7.69 13.75 -16.70
CA LEU A 8 6.61 13.78 -15.72
C LEU A 8 5.22 13.71 -16.37
N LEU A 9 4.97 14.53 -17.40
CA LEU A 9 3.72 14.53 -18.16
C LEU A 9 3.47 13.18 -18.85
N ALA A 10 4.50 12.58 -19.43
CA ALA A 10 4.40 11.27 -20.06
C ALA A 10 4.07 10.16 -19.04
N PHE A 11 4.67 10.22 -17.84
CA PHE A 11 4.33 9.31 -16.75
C PHE A 11 2.89 9.50 -16.29
N ALA A 12 2.49 10.75 -16.02
CA ALA A 12 1.13 11.09 -15.58
C ALA A 12 0.07 10.65 -16.60
N GLY A 13 0.30 10.88 -17.89
CA GLY A 13 -0.60 10.43 -18.96
C GLY A 13 -0.74 8.90 -19.03
N ARG A 14 0.36 8.16 -18.91
CA ARG A 14 0.31 6.68 -18.86
C ARG A 14 -0.38 6.17 -17.61
N PHE A 15 -0.08 6.75 -16.45
CA PHE A 15 -0.74 6.44 -15.20
C PHE A 15 -2.25 6.64 -15.33
N LEU A 16 -2.69 7.80 -15.82
CA LEU A 16 -4.10 8.11 -15.99
C LEU A 16 -4.79 7.15 -16.98
N LEU A 17 -4.13 6.82 -18.09
CA LEU A 17 -4.63 5.82 -19.04
C LEU A 17 -4.81 4.45 -18.39
N VAL A 18 -3.79 3.94 -17.70
CA VAL A 18 -3.86 2.63 -17.03
C VAL A 18 -4.92 2.65 -15.93
N PHE A 19 -4.95 3.72 -15.13
CA PHE A 19 -5.93 3.92 -14.08
C PHE A 19 -7.36 3.87 -14.63
N CYS A 20 -7.64 4.60 -15.70
CA CYS A 20 -8.95 4.61 -16.35
C CYS A 20 -9.36 3.24 -16.94
N LEU A 21 -8.40 2.41 -17.34
CA LEU A 21 -8.67 1.05 -17.83
C LEU A 21 -8.93 0.06 -16.70
N ILE A 22 -8.21 0.18 -15.58
CA ILE A 22 -8.34 -0.74 -14.45
C ILE A 22 -9.57 -0.43 -13.60
N LEU A 23 -9.93 0.85 -13.46
CA LEU A 23 -11.06 1.29 -12.65
C LEU A 23 -12.40 0.58 -12.99
N PRO A 24 -12.86 0.48 -14.25
CA PRO A 24 -14.09 -0.25 -14.58
C PRO A 24 -13.96 -1.75 -14.31
N LEU A 25 -12.80 -2.35 -14.61
CA LEU A 25 -12.53 -3.76 -14.35
C LEU A 25 -12.61 -4.08 -12.85
N TRP A 26 -12.21 -3.12 -12.01
CA TRP A 26 -12.23 -3.28 -10.58
C TRP A 26 -13.63 -3.48 -10.01
N PHE A 27 -14.66 -2.82 -10.55
CA PHE A 27 -16.05 -3.04 -10.11
C PHE A 27 -16.52 -4.49 -10.32
N VAL A 28 -15.99 -5.16 -11.35
CA VAL A 28 -16.28 -6.58 -11.62
C VAL A 28 -15.54 -7.50 -10.64
N ILE A 29 -14.31 -7.16 -10.27
CA ILE A 29 -13.45 -7.97 -9.39
C ILE A 29 -13.82 -7.79 -7.91
N THR A 30 -14.37 -6.63 -7.54
CA THR A 30 -14.65 -6.23 -6.14
C THR A 30 -15.40 -7.29 -5.33
N PRO A 31 -16.49 -7.93 -5.81
CA PRO A 31 -17.20 -8.94 -5.03
C PRO A 31 -16.32 -10.15 -4.68
N GLY A 32 -15.48 -10.59 -5.62
CA GLY A 32 -14.54 -11.68 -5.40
C GLY A 32 -13.45 -11.29 -4.41
N TYR A 33 -12.90 -10.08 -4.55
CA TYR A 33 -11.91 -9.54 -3.63
C TYR A 33 -12.43 -9.44 -2.20
N ASN A 34 -13.65 -8.96 -2.00
CA ASN A 34 -14.26 -8.86 -0.67
C ASN A 34 -14.45 -10.22 -0.01
N ARG A 35 -14.81 -11.25 -0.79
CA ARG A 35 -14.92 -12.62 -0.26
C ARG A 35 -13.55 -13.15 0.18
N LEU A 36 -12.51 -12.90 -0.61
CA LEU A 36 -11.13 -13.28 -0.24
C LEU A 36 -10.67 -12.55 1.02
N LEU A 37 -10.92 -11.23 1.12
CA LEU A 37 -10.61 -10.44 2.32
C LEU A 37 -11.35 -10.96 3.55
N ALA A 38 -12.66 -11.17 3.44
CA ALA A 38 -13.46 -11.70 4.54
C ALA A 38 -12.96 -13.07 5.00
N SER A 39 -12.62 -13.96 4.05
CA SER A 39 -12.04 -15.27 4.36
C SER A 39 -10.70 -15.14 5.10
N GLY A 40 -9.78 -14.31 4.58
CA GLY A 40 -8.47 -14.09 5.21
C GLY A 40 -8.58 -13.48 6.61
N ALA A 41 -9.47 -12.50 6.77
CA ALA A 41 -9.75 -11.90 8.07
C ALA A 41 -10.38 -12.90 9.04
N ASN A 42 -11.29 -13.76 8.60
CA ASN A 42 -11.87 -14.81 9.45
C ASN A 42 -10.84 -15.80 9.99
N VAL A 43 -9.78 -16.11 9.22
CA VAL A 43 -8.66 -16.93 9.70
C VAL A 43 -7.95 -16.21 10.85
N LEU A 44 -7.65 -14.92 10.70
CA LEU A 44 -6.97 -14.15 11.73
C LEU A 44 -7.86 -13.90 12.97
N LEU A 45 -9.17 -13.72 12.78
CA LEU A 45 -10.15 -13.61 13.86
C LEU A 45 -10.24 -14.89 14.69
N ALA A 46 -10.16 -16.06 14.04
CA ALA A 46 -10.16 -17.33 14.77
C ALA A 46 -8.99 -17.46 15.76
N VAL A 47 -7.89 -16.75 15.52
CA VAL A 47 -6.70 -16.75 16.39
C VAL A 47 -6.77 -15.64 17.45
N THR A 48 -7.42 -14.51 17.15
CA THR A 48 -7.44 -13.32 18.02
C THR A 48 -8.70 -13.19 18.89
N GLU A 49 -9.71 -14.03 18.68
CA GLU A 49 -10.96 -14.03 19.46
C GLU A 49 -11.18 -15.33 20.24
N ALA A 50 -11.36 -15.20 21.55
CA ALA A 50 -11.84 -16.27 22.42
C ALA A 50 -12.86 -15.68 23.42
N PRO A 51 -14.17 -16.03 23.34
CA PRO A 51 -14.81 -16.95 22.39
C PRO A 51 -14.98 -16.36 20.98
N ARG A 52 -15.10 -17.23 19.97
CA ARG A 52 -15.30 -16.83 18.57
C ARG A 52 -16.75 -16.40 18.33
N VAL A 53 -16.99 -15.09 18.44
CA VAL A 53 -18.33 -14.50 18.28
C VAL A 53 -18.51 -13.88 16.89
N HIS A 54 -17.43 -13.40 16.26
CA HIS A 54 -17.51 -12.65 15.02
C HIS A 54 -17.16 -13.48 13.79
N SER A 55 -17.87 -13.21 12.70
CA SER A 55 -17.54 -13.68 11.36
C SER A 55 -17.79 -12.57 10.33
N LEU A 56 -16.97 -12.55 9.29
CA LEU A 56 -17.03 -11.59 8.20
C LEU A 56 -17.53 -12.28 6.92
N VAL A 57 -18.43 -11.64 6.19
CA VAL A 57 -18.98 -12.17 4.93
C VAL A 57 -18.96 -11.11 3.83
N GLY A 58 -18.35 -11.41 2.69
CA GLY A 58 -18.39 -10.52 1.52
C GLY A 58 -19.73 -10.58 0.79
N TRP A 59 -20.45 -9.46 0.67
CA TRP A 59 -21.80 -9.38 0.09
C TRP A 59 -21.99 -8.14 -0.79
N LYS A 60 -22.38 -8.33 -2.06
CA LYS A 60 -22.77 -7.28 -3.04
C LYS A 60 -21.91 -5.99 -2.98
N GLY A 61 -20.59 -6.13 -2.86
CA GLY A 61 -19.64 -5.00 -2.82
C GLY A 61 -19.27 -4.50 -1.42
N ASN A 62 -19.87 -5.04 -0.37
CA ASN A 62 -19.57 -4.71 1.03
C ASN A 62 -19.02 -5.93 1.78
N ILE A 63 -18.58 -5.70 3.02
CA ILE A 63 -18.23 -6.75 3.98
C ILE A 63 -19.17 -6.61 5.18
N LEU A 64 -19.88 -7.69 5.48
CA LEU A 64 -20.84 -7.76 6.59
C LEU A 64 -20.15 -8.37 7.80
N ILE A 65 -20.36 -7.76 8.97
CA ILE A 65 -20.02 -8.38 10.26
C ILE A 65 -21.26 -9.13 10.73
N MET A 66 -21.08 -10.41 11.04
CA MET A 66 -22.09 -11.27 11.64
C MET A 66 -21.62 -11.71 13.03
N ARG A 67 -22.58 -11.75 13.95
CA ARG A 67 -22.39 -12.23 15.33
C ARG A 67 -23.16 -13.51 15.56
N SER A 68 -22.53 -14.50 16.20
CA SER A 68 -23.18 -15.78 16.51
C SER A 68 -24.12 -15.71 17.72
N ASP A 69 -23.97 -14.72 18.58
CA ASP A 69 -24.74 -14.53 19.82
C ASP A 69 -26.00 -13.67 19.64
N ARG A 70 -26.28 -13.21 18.42
CA ARG A 70 -27.46 -12.39 18.10
C ARG A 70 -28.21 -12.94 16.89
N PRO A 71 -29.55 -12.80 16.83
CA PRO A 71 -30.32 -13.18 15.65
C PRO A 71 -29.83 -12.41 14.42
N PHE A 72 -29.92 -13.05 13.24
CA PHE A 72 -29.33 -12.57 11.98
C PHE A 72 -29.69 -11.12 11.63
N THR A 73 -30.90 -10.67 11.97
CA THR A 73 -31.40 -9.31 11.73
C THR A 73 -30.78 -8.25 12.64
N GLU A 74 -30.32 -8.62 13.84
CA GLU A 74 -29.73 -7.70 14.84
C GLU A 74 -28.20 -7.81 14.94
N GLY A 75 -27.66 -8.98 14.59
CA GLY A 75 -26.23 -9.28 14.59
C GLY A 75 -25.51 -8.87 13.30
N MET A 76 -26.25 -8.55 12.24
CA MET A 76 -25.68 -8.11 10.97
C MET A 76 -25.43 -6.60 10.99
N LYS A 77 -24.17 -6.22 11.15
CA LYS A 77 -23.74 -4.85 10.85
C LYS A 77 -23.14 -4.83 9.46
N ILE A 78 -23.71 -3.99 8.59
CA ILE A 78 -23.03 -3.62 7.35
C ILE A 78 -21.84 -2.78 7.80
N GLN A 79 -20.66 -3.38 7.82
CA GLN A 79 -19.48 -2.56 7.89
C GLN A 79 -19.39 -1.92 6.52
N GLY A 80 -19.81 -0.67 6.45
CA GLY A 80 -19.50 0.25 5.36
C GLY A 80 -18.00 0.57 5.36
N PHE A 81 -17.16 -0.45 5.57
CA PHE A 81 -15.83 -0.47 5.01
C PHE A 81 -16.02 -0.05 3.58
N THR A 82 -15.62 1.18 3.33
CA THR A 82 -15.87 1.92 2.11
C THR A 82 -15.14 1.18 1.01
N GLY A 83 -15.78 0.13 0.48
CA GLY A 83 -15.29 -0.71 -0.60
C GLY A 83 -15.06 0.07 -1.90
N TYR A 84 -15.25 1.38 -1.86
CA TYR A 84 -14.80 2.30 -2.88
C TYR A 84 -13.43 2.90 -2.53
N LEU A 85 -13.22 3.42 -1.31
CA LEU A 85 -11.99 4.13 -0.93
C LEU A 85 -10.82 3.18 -0.65
N THR A 86 -11.02 2.14 0.15
CA THR A 86 -9.92 1.19 0.48
C THR A 86 -9.52 0.37 -0.75
N HIS A 87 -10.46 0.13 -1.66
CA HIS A 87 -10.17 -0.60 -2.88
C HIS A 87 -9.55 0.27 -3.98
N PHE A 88 -9.79 1.58 -3.96
CA PHE A 88 -9.13 2.54 -4.83
C PHE A 88 -7.60 2.42 -4.77
N ASN A 89 -7.08 2.08 -3.59
CA ASN A 89 -5.67 1.82 -3.35
C ASN A 89 -5.08 0.76 -4.28
N LEU A 90 -5.84 -0.30 -4.60
CA LEU A 90 -5.38 -1.37 -5.50
C LEU A 90 -5.29 -0.87 -6.95
N VAL A 91 -6.30 -0.11 -7.38
CA VAL A 91 -6.33 0.51 -8.71
C VAL A 91 -5.18 1.50 -8.86
N LEU A 92 -5.00 2.37 -7.85
CA LEU A 92 -3.94 3.37 -7.81
C LEU A 92 -2.56 2.72 -7.76
N MET A 93 -2.35 1.72 -6.90
CA MET A 93 -1.12 0.93 -6.85
C MET A 93 -0.78 0.30 -8.21
N THR A 94 -1.77 -0.36 -8.81
CA THR A 94 -1.57 -1.05 -10.09
C THR A 94 -1.24 -0.06 -11.19
N GLY A 95 -1.92 1.08 -11.24
CA GLY A 95 -1.59 2.19 -12.12
C GLY A 95 -0.15 2.69 -11.93
N LEU A 96 0.27 2.93 -10.69
CA LEU A 96 1.60 3.42 -10.36
C LEU A 96 2.71 2.45 -10.79
N VAL A 97 2.52 1.14 -10.55
CA VAL A 97 3.51 0.11 -10.92
C VAL A 97 3.58 -0.06 -12.43
N LEU A 98 2.44 -0.13 -13.11
CA LEU A 98 2.40 -0.37 -14.56
C LEU A 98 2.84 0.85 -15.38
N ALA A 99 2.66 2.07 -14.86
CA ALA A 99 3.08 3.31 -15.53
C ALA A 99 4.61 3.49 -15.59
N GLN A 100 5.38 2.78 -14.77
CA GLN A 100 6.85 2.83 -14.78
C GLN A 100 7.38 2.35 -16.13
N ARG A 101 8.18 3.14 -16.85
CA ARG A 101 8.77 2.70 -18.15
C ARG A 101 10.15 2.06 -18.02
N HIS A 102 10.92 2.47 -17.03
CA HIS A 102 12.34 2.11 -16.90
C HIS A 102 12.57 0.70 -16.33
N VAL A 103 11.54 0.08 -15.76
CA VAL A 103 11.61 -1.26 -15.19
C VAL A 103 11.23 -2.30 -16.26
N ALA A 104 11.95 -3.42 -16.36
CA ALA A 104 11.59 -4.51 -17.28
C ALA A 104 10.22 -5.13 -16.91
N TRP A 105 9.42 -5.55 -17.90
CA TRP A 105 8.06 -6.07 -17.68
C TRP A 105 7.99 -7.18 -16.63
N ARG A 106 8.89 -8.17 -16.70
CA ARG A 106 8.98 -9.27 -15.73
C ARG A 106 9.15 -8.75 -14.30
N ARG A 107 9.99 -7.74 -14.09
CA ARG A 107 10.20 -7.12 -12.78
C ARG A 107 8.97 -6.34 -12.33
N ARG A 108 8.29 -5.62 -13.24
CA ARG A 108 7.02 -4.94 -12.92
C ARG A 108 5.96 -5.92 -12.45
N CYS A 109 5.81 -7.08 -13.09
CA CYS A 109 4.86 -8.10 -12.67
C CYS A 109 5.19 -8.65 -11.27
N VAL A 110 6.47 -8.87 -10.97
CA VAL A 110 6.92 -9.30 -9.63
C VAL A 110 6.63 -8.20 -8.60
N SER A 111 7.02 -6.95 -8.86
CA SER A 111 6.75 -5.83 -7.97
C SER A 111 5.26 -5.63 -7.75
N LEU A 112 4.45 -5.75 -8.79
CA LEU A 112 2.99 -5.66 -8.69
C LEU A 112 2.44 -6.79 -7.80
N THR A 113 2.91 -8.02 -8.00
CA THR A 113 2.46 -9.16 -7.18
C THR A 113 2.80 -8.96 -5.70
N ILE A 114 4.01 -8.49 -5.40
CA ILE A 114 4.44 -8.16 -4.03
C ILE A 114 3.59 -7.03 -3.48
N ALA A 115 3.39 -5.95 -4.25
CA ALA A 115 2.60 -4.79 -3.83
C ALA A 115 1.16 -5.18 -3.48
N LEU A 116 0.52 -5.98 -4.35
CA LEU A 116 -0.83 -6.49 -4.13
C LEU A 116 -0.90 -7.41 -2.91
N GLY A 117 0.11 -8.27 -2.70
CA GLY A 117 0.20 -9.15 -1.54
C GLY A 117 0.31 -8.37 -0.23
N VAL A 118 1.22 -7.40 -0.16
CA VAL A 118 1.38 -6.53 1.02
C VAL A 118 0.11 -5.74 1.28
N LEU A 119 -0.48 -5.14 0.23
CA LEU A 119 -1.70 -4.36 0.35
C LEU A 119 -2.89 -5.22 0.82
N PHE A 120 -3.01 -6.45 0.32
CA PHE A 120 -4.01 -7.42 0.76
C PHE A 120 -3.86 -7.80 2.23
N LEU A 121 -2.64 -8.09 2.69
CA LEU A 121 -2.38 -8.37 4.10
C LEU A 121 -2.74 -7.17 4.98
N THR A 122 -2.38 -5.96 4.56
CA THR A 122 -2.75 -4.74 5.30
C THR A 122 -4.26 -4.55 5.35
N HIS A 123 -4.98 -4.81 4.27
CA HIS A 123 -6.45 -4.76 4.27
C HIS A 123 -7.06 -5.79 5.24
N ILE A 124 -6.52 -7.01 5.33
CA ILE A 124 -6.95 -8.01 6.33
C ILE A 124 -6.73 -7.48 7.75
N LEU A 125 -5.53 -6.99 8.06
CA LEU A 125 -5.21 -6.45 9.38
C LEU A 125 -6.14 -5.29 9.73
N TYR A 126 -6.37 -4.41 8.77
CA TYR A 126 -7.24 -3.25 8.93
C TYR A 126 -8.69 -3.67 9.19
N LEU A 127 -9.20 -4.73 8.54
CA LEU A 127 -10.53 -5.28 8.84
C LEU A 127 -10.61 -5.84 10.26
N VAL A 128 -9.60 -6.59 10.70
CA VAL A 128 -9.56 -7.17 12.05
C VAL A 128 -9.47 -6.10 13.13
N ILE A 129 -8.56 -5.13 12.96
CA ILE A 129 -8.41 -3.97 13.84
C ILE A 129 -9.72 -3.19 13.85
N GLY A 130 -10.26 -2.86 12.67
CA GLY A 130 -11.53 -2.17 12.53
C GLY A 130 -12.64 -2.88 13.30
N MET A 131 -12.80 -4.19 13.14
CA MET A 131 -13.84 -4.94 13.85
C MET A 131 -13.74 -4.78 15.38
N LYS A 132 -12.53 -4.84 15.96
CA LYS A 132 -12.32 -4.59 17.39
C LYS A 132 -12.63 -3.15 17.79
N PHE A 133 -12.17 -2.17 17.01
CA PHE A 133 -12.33 -0.74 17.31
C PHE A 133 -13.74 -0.20 17.06
N PHE A 134 -14.49 -0.74 16.11
CA PHE A 134 -15.87 -0.32 15.84
C PHE A 134 -16.88 -1.01 16.76
N GLN A 135 -16.52 -2.11 17.42
CA GLN A 135 -17.42 -2.76 18.38
C GLN A 135 -17.42 -2.14 19.77
N GLN A 136 -16.30 -1.61 20.24
CA GLN A 136 -16.14 -1.19 21.63
C GLN A 136 -16.66 0.23 22.01
N PRO A 137 -16.73 1.26 21.13
CA PRO A 137 -17.07 2.62 21.57
C PRO A 137 -18.50 3.10 21.25
N GLU A 138 -19.29 2.40 20.42
CA GLU A 138 -20.48 3.03 19.79
C GLU A 138 -21.61 3.46 20.76
N LEU A 139 -21.67 2.95 22.00
CA LEU A 139 -22.70 3.37 22.95
C LEU A 139 -22.24 4.44 23.96
N GLU A 140 -20.97 4.42 24.38
CA GLU A 140 -20.46 5.37 25.39
C GLU A 140 -19.61 6.50 24.80
N ALA A 141 -18.88 6.25 23.70
CA ALA A 141 -18.01 7.26 23.11
C ALA A 141 -18.78 8.36 22.35
N PHE A 142 -19.98 8.06 21.82
CA PHE A 142 -20.81 9.08 21.18
C PHE A 142 -21.53 10.01 22.16
N GLN A 143 -21.61 9.62 23.44
CA GLN A 143 -22.22 10.43 24.49
C GLN A 143 -21.30 11.63 24.87
N SER A 144 -19.98 11.47 24.77
CA SER A 144 -19.00 12.51 25.12
C SER A 144 -18.32 13.14 23.90
N VAL A 145 -17.93 14.41 24.00
CA VAL A 145 -17.15 15.10 22.94
C VAL A 145 -15.79 14.44 22.74
N ALA A 146 -15.14 14.01 23.83
CA ALA A 146 -13.83 13.35 23.79
C ALA A 146 -13.89 12.00 23.05
N GLY A 147 -14.93 11.19 23.30
CA GLY A 147 -15.13 9.92 22.62
C GLY A 147 -15.37 10.10 21.11
N ARG A 148 -16.20 11.08 20.72
CA ARG A 148 -16.41 11.42 19.30
C ARG A 148 -15.12 11.87 18.61
N LEU A 149 -14.29 12.68 19.27
CA LEU A 149 -13.01 13.12 18.74
C LEU A 149 -12.01 11.95 18.60
N SER A 150 -12.00 11.02 19.55
CA SER A 150 -11.17 9.82 19.49
C SER A 150 -11.58 8.92 18.33
N VAL A 151 -12.88 8.62 18.17
CA VAL A 151 -13.40 7.82 17.05
C VAL A 151 -13.10 8.50 15.71
N TRP A 152 -13.32 9.81 15.61
CA TRP A 152 -12.99 10.57 14.42
C TRP A 152 -11.49 10.53 14.11
N GLY A 153 -10.64 10.76 15.11
CA GLY A 153 -9.17 10.75 14.96
C GLY A 153 -8.64 9.39 14.53
N THR A 154 -9.16 8.30 15.11
CA THR A 154 -8.83 6.93 14.70
C THR A 154 -9.27 6.68 13.25
N ASN A 155 -10.49 7.04 12.88
CA ASN A 155 -10.97 6.89 11.50
C ASN A 155 -10.17 7.72 10.51
N PHE A 156 -9.82 8.95 10.87
CA PHE A 156 -9.00 9.84 10.05
C PHE A 156 -7.59 9.27 9.86
N TYR A 157 -6.93 8.88 10.96
CA TYR A 157 -5.59 8.28 10.91
C TYR A 157 -5.58 7.02 10.06
N LEU A 158 -6.53 6.12 10.29
CA LEU A 158 -6.68 4.89 9.55
C LEU A 158 -6.97 5.15 8.05
N SER A 159 -7.80 6.15 7.74
CA SER A 159 -8.08 6.55 6.35
C SER A 159 -6.84 7.13 5.66
N MET A 160 -6.14 8.05 6.31
CA MET A 160 -4.90 8.65 5.79
C MET A 160 -3.81 7.61 5.60
N ALA A 161 -3.60 6.74 6.60
CA ALA A 161 -2.65 5.64 6.51
C ALA A 161 -3.00 4.74 5.33
N SER A 162 -4.28 4.41 5.14
CA SER A 162 -4.72 3.56 4.03
C SER A 162 -4.49 4.22 2.67
N GLN A 163 -4.72 5.53 2.51
CA GLN A 163 -4.57 6.23 1.23
C GLN A 163 -3.12 6.50 0.84
N LEU A 164 -2.23 6.68 1.82
CA LEU A 164 -0.80 6.86 1.57
C LEU A 164 -0.08 5.53 1.35
N LEU A 165 -0.62 4.44 1.88
CA LEU A 165 -0.01 3.11 1.81
C LEU A 165 0.38 2.69 0.37
N PRO A 166 -0.44 2.90 -0.66
CA PRO A 166 -0.07 2.54 -2.03
C PRO A 166 1.16 3.27 -2.53
N VAL A 167 1.25 4.56 -2.22
CA VAL A 167 2.39 5.39 -2.63
C VAL A 167 3.65 4.93 -1.89
N LEU A 168 3.54 4.66 -0.59
CA LEU A 168 4.67 4.20 0.24
C LEU A 168 5.19 2.82 -0.20
N ILE A 169 4.31 1.85 -0.41
CA ILE A 169 4.69 0.51 -0.91
C ILE A 169 5.30 0.64 -2.31
N TRP A 170 4.70 1.44 -3.20
CA TRP A 170 5.26 1.69 -4.53
C TRP A 170 6.65 2.32 -4.45
N MET A 171 6.86 3.34 -3.61
CA MET A 171 8.16 3.98 -3.41
C MET A 171 9.19 2.98 -2.89
N ALA A 172 8.84 2.18 -1.88
CA ALA A 172 9.73 1.18 -1.31
C ALA A 172 10.14 0.12 -2.36
N LEU A 173 9.18 -0.37 -3.15
CA LEU A 173 9.45 -1.31 -4.23
C LEU A 173 10.26 -0.67 -5.36
N TYR A 174 9.97 0.58 -5.71
CA TYR A 174 10.75 1.31 -6.70
C TYR A 174 12.21 1.43 -6.27
N TRP A 175 12.47 1.77 -5.01
CA TRP A 175 13.83 1.82 -4.47
C TRP A 175 14.50 0.43 -4.46
N PHE A 176 13.80 -0.60 -3.99
CA PHE A 176 14.37 -1.96 -3.87
C PHE A 176 14.67 -2.60 -5.23
N PHE A 177 13.83 -2.36 -6.25
CA PHE A 177 13.97 -2.99 -7.56
C PHE A 177 14.77 -2.16 -8.59
N GLY A 178 15.40 -1.06 -8.17
CA GLY A 178 16.40 -0.34 -8.95
C GLY A 178 15.93 0.96 -9.61
N GLY A 179 15.06 1.71 -8.94
CA GLY A 179 14.55 3.01 -9.39
C GLY A 179 15.48 4.21 -9.18
N ILE A 180 16.72 4.00 -8.73
CA ILE A 180 17.73 5.08 -8.79
C ILE A 180 18.33 5.00 -10.20
N PRO A 181 18.08 6.01 -11.08
CA PRO A 181 18.72 6.05 -12.39
C PRO A 181 20.23 5.89 -12.20
N GLU A 182 20.90 5.12 -13.07
CA GLU A 182 22.37 4.99 -12.98
C GLU A 182 23.06 6.35 -12.98
N GLU A 183 22.44 7.38 -13.59
CA GLU A 183 22.89 8.77 -13.57
C GLU A 183 22.98 9.37 -12.16
N VAL A 184 22.04 9.05 -11.26
CA VAL A 184 22.06 9.51 -9.85
C VAL A 184 23.07 8.71 -9.05
N ARG A 185 23.22 7.41 -9.35
CA ARG A 185 24.26 6.55 -8.76
C ARG A 185 25.67 7.00 -9.16
N ALA A 186 25.85 7.35 -10.42
CA ALA A 186 27.08 7.87 -10.99
C ALA A 186 27.39 9.30 -10.50
N ALA A 187 26.38 10.12 -10.21
CA ALA A 187 26.56 11.43 -9.59
C ALA A 187 27.01 11.32 -8.11
N ASP A 188 26.54 10.32 -7.38
CA ASP A 188 27.02 10.01 -6.01
C ASP A 188 28.45 9.45 -6.04
N GLU A 189 28.77 8.54 -6.98
CA GLU A 189 30.12 7.98 -7.12
C GLU A 189 31.14 9.02 -7.64
N GLY A 190 30.70 9.96 -8.48
CA GLY A 190 31.52 11.07 -8.98
C GLY A 190 31.74 12.22 -7.98
N SER A 191 30.95 12.28 -6.90
CA SER A 191 31.06 13.31 -5.86
C SER A 191 31.80 12.84 -4.60
N THR A 192 32.13 11.55 -4.48
CA THR A 192 33.23 11.13 -3.60
C THR A 192 34.53 11.79 -4.11
N PRO A 193 35.09 12.79 -3.41
CA PRO A 193 36.33 13.40 -3.84
C PRO A 193 37.38 12.31 -3.77
N GLY A 194 37.84 11.87 -4.95
CA GLY A 194 38.91 10.90 -5.05
C GLY A 194 40.06 11.40 -4.17
N TRP A 195 40.27 10.72 -3.05
CA TRP A 195 41.47 10.82 -2.24
C TRP A 195 42.59 10.22 -3.10
N ARG A 196 42.99 11.00 -4.09
CA ARG A 196 44.01 10.69 -5.08
C ARG A 196 45.32 10.75 -4.33
N GLY A 197 45.64 9.65 -3.66
CA GLY A 197 46.93 9.43 -3.02
C GLY A 197 48.01 9.74 -4.05
N LYS A 198 48.73 10.85 -3.82
CA LYS A 198 49.95 11.21 -4.53
C LYS A 198 50.94 10.08 -4.32
N THR A 199 51.04 9.15 -5.27
CA THR A 199 52.20 8.26 -5.38
C THR A 199 53.40 9.11 -5.77
N SER A 200 54.19 9.42 -4.74
CA SER A 200 55.47 10.10 -4.80
C SER A 200 56.46 9.36 -5.72
N GLY A 201 56.84 10.01 -6.81
CA GLY A 201 58.23 10.21 -7.24
C GLY A 201 59.17 9.00 -7.28
N ARG A 202 59.12 8.23 -8.36
CA ARG A 202 60.23 7.36 -8.80
C ARG A 202 61.19 8.19 -9.66
N ARG A 203 62.34 8.61 -9.12
CA ARG A 203 63.46 9.19 -9.91
C ARG A 203 64.69 8.29 -9.72
N LYS A 204 64.90 7.35 -10.65
CA LYS A 204 66.19 6.64 -10.79
C LYS A 204 67.00 7.36 -11.85
N THR A 205 68.04 8.06 -11.43
CA THR A 205 69.08 8.62 -12.30
C THR A 205 70.09 7.52 -12.64
N HIS A 206 70.15 7.13 -13.90
CA HIS A 206 71.30 6.43 -14.47
C HIS A 206 72.42 7.46 -14.74
N ARG A 207 73.59 7.24 -14.14
CA ARG A 207 74.87 7.71 -14.65
C ARG A 207 75.87 6.57 -14.48
N ALA A 208 76.45 6.13 -15.59
CA ALA A 208 77.76 5.52 -15.60
C ALA A 208 78.48 5.99 -16.88
N PRO A 209 79.80 6.18 -16.81
CA PRO A 209 80.66 6.82 -17.82
C PRO A 209 80.98 5.92 -19.02
#